data_AF-A0A3M6A548-F1
#
_entry.id   AF-A0A3M6A548-F1
#
_cell.length_a   1.000
_cell.length_b   1.000
_cell.length_c   1.000
_cell.angle_alpha   90.00
_cell.angle_beta   90.00
_cell.angle_gamma   90.00
#
_symmetry.space_group_name_H-M   'P 1'
#
loop_
_entity.id
_entity.type
_entity.pdbx_description
1 polymer ?
#
loop_
_entity_poly.entity_id
_entity_poly.type
_entity_poly.pdbx_seq_one_letter_code
_entity_poly.pdbx_strand_id
1 'polypeptide(L)'
;MASNYPTPGVYINEVNGFANSVVPIATAVPAFIGYTPRADYQGESYYNKPQKISSFMEFQAFFMLDNLPPPADPATQYSPEYYLVQQK
;
A
#
# COMPACT_ATOMS: atom_id res chain seq x y z
N MET A 1 0.89 -6.47 15.78
CA MET A 1 1.85 -6.14 16.85
C MET A 1 1.07 -5.59 18.02
N ALA A 2 1.09 -6.26 19.17
CA ALA A 2 0.32 -5.89 20.35
C ALA A 2 0.82 -4.55 20.92
N SER A 3 -0.03 -3.53 20.95
CA SER A 3 0.25 -2.26 21.61
C SER A 3 0.33 -2.50 23.11
N ASN A 4 1.56 -2.56 23.61
CA ASN A 4 1.90 -2.90 24.98
C ASN A 4 1.64 -1.68 25.87
N TYR A 5 0.40 -1.49 26.33
CA TYR A 5 0.05 -0.42 27.26
C TYR A 5 0.50 -0.81 28.67
N PRO A 6 1.49 -0.11 29.27
CA PRO A 6 2.19 -0.58 30.47
C PRO A 6 1.38 -0.43 31.76
N THR A 7 0.31 0.37 31.79
CA THR A 7 -0.55 0.53 32.97
C THR A 7 -2.04 0.47 32.60
N PRO A 8 -2.91 -0.09 33.45
CA PRO A 8 -4.36 -0.02 33.24
C PRO A 8 -4.80 1.44 33.24
N GLY A 9 -5.35 1.90 32.12
CA GLY A 9 -5.75 3.29 31.95
C GLY A 9 -6.37 3.52 30.58
N VAL A 10 -6.96 4.70 30.39
CA VAL A 10 -7.48 5.14 29.09
C VAL A 10 -6.34 5.85 28.35
N TYR A 11 -5.92 5.30 27.21
CA TYR A 11 -4.91 5.91 26.34
C TYR A 11 -5.60 6.49 25.11
N ILE A 12 -5.35 7.77 24.83
CA ILE A 12 -5.80 8.42 23.61
C ILE A 12 -4.68 8.26 22.58
N ASN A 13 -4.94 7.47 21.55
CA ASN A 13 -4.07 7.37 20.40
C ASN A 13 -4.70 8.19 19.27
N GLU A 14 -4.08 9.31 18.90
CA GLU A 14 -4.55 10.14 17.79
C GLU A 14 -4.16 9.47 16.46
N VAL A 15 -4.89 8.41 16.11
CA VAL A 15 -4.84 7.85 14.78
C VAL A 15 -5.67 8.78 13.89
N ASN A 16 -5.10 9.26 12.79
CA ASN A 16 -5.85 10.04 11.80
C ASN A 16 -7.06 9.20 11.33
N GLY A 17 -8.24 9.55 11.85
CA GLY A 17 -9.47 8.75 11.77
C GLY A 17 -10.33 9.05 10.55
N PHE A 18 -9.83 9.86 9.60
CA PHE A 18 -10.46 9.93 8.29
C PHE A 18 -10.24 8.60 7.59
N ALA A 19 -11.20 7.69 7.77
CA ALA A 19 -11.34 6.58 6.85
C ALA A 19 -11.40 7.20 5.45
N ASN A 20 -10.50 6.77 4.55
CA ASN A 20 -10.64 7.02 3.12
C ASN A 20 -11.85 6.22 2.61
N SER A 21 -13.05 6.57 3.10
CA SER A 21 -14.30 5.92 2.80
C SER A 21 -14.80 6.53 1.51
N VAL A 22 -14.59 5.82 0.41
CA VAL A 22 -15.12 6.19 -0.90
C VAL A 22 -16.59 5.77 -0.96
N VAL A 23 -17.49 6.75 -1.12
CA VAL A 23 -18.90 6.46 -1.41
C VAL A 23 -19.02 6.10 -2.89
N PRO A 24 -19.51 4.89 -3.23
CA PRO A 24 -19.66 4.49 -4.62
C PRO A 24 -20.80 5.28 -5.29
N ILE A 25 -20.58 5.74 -6.53
CA ILE A 25 -21.60 6.35 -7.39
C ILE A 25 -21.88 5.37 -8.53
N ALA A 26 -23.15 5.01 -8.73
CA ALA A 26 -23.54 3.94 -9.65
C ALA A 26 -23.15 4.20 -11.13
N THR A 27 -22.99 5.45 -11.53
CA THR A 27 -22.69 5.85 -12.91
C THR A 27 -21.20 5.89 -13.24
N ALA A 28 -20.33 5.71 -12.26
CA ALA A 28 -18.88 5.81 -12.43
C ALA A 28 -18.21 4.52 -11.94
N VAL A 29 -18.42 3.42 -12.66
CA VAL A 29 -17.73 2.14 -12.41
C VAL A 29 -16.47 2.09 -13.29
N PRO A 30 -15.25 2.28 -12.73
CA PRO A 30 -14.02 2.22 -13.49
C PRO A 30 -13.61 0.77 -13.78
N ALA A 31 -12.90 0.57 -14.90
CA ALA A 31 -12.19 -0.67 -15.21
C ALA A 31 -10.69 -0.38 -15.24
N PHE A 32 -9.91 -1.11 -14.46
CA PHE A 32 -8.46 -0.99 -14.40
C PHE A 32 -7.82 -2.15 -15.18
N ILE A 33 -6.92 -1.81 -16.11
CA ILE A 33 -6.16 -2.78 -16.91
C ILE A 33 -4.68 -2.55 -16.61
N GLY A 34 -4.00 -3.58 -16.12
CA GLY A 34 -2.59 -3.49 -15.74
C GLY A 34 -2.04 -4.83 -15.28
N TYR A 35 -0.75 -4.81 -14.91
CA TYR A 35 -0.06 -5.98 -14.39
C TYR A 35 -0.21 -6.06 -12.87
N THR A 36 -0.68 -7.20 -12.38
CA THR A 36 -0.79 -7.49 -10.95
C THR A 36 0.24 -8.55 -10.54
N PRO A 37 0.81 -8.47 -9.33
CA PRO A 37 1.76 -9.48 -8.84
C PRO A 37 1.20 -10.90 -8.74
N ARG A 38 -0.08 -11.04 -8.37
CA ARG A 38 -0.81 -12.31 -8.35
C ARG A 38 -2.19 -12.17 -8.99
N ALA A 39 -2.82 -13.29 -9.34
CA ALA A 39 -4.17 -13.33 -9.92
C ALA A 39 -4.85 -14.64 -9.53
N ASP A 40 -4.76 -14.99 -8.25
CA ASP A 40 -5.21 -16.24 -7.67
C ASP A 40 -5.81 -15.95 -6.30
N TYR A 41 -6.99 -16.49 -6.05
CA TYR A 41 -7.70 -16.30 -4.79
C TYR A 41 -8.48 -17.57 -4.46
N GLN A 42 -8.39 -18.02 -3.21
CA GLN A 42 -9.04 -19.26 -2.73
C GLN A 42 -8.80 -20.51 -3.59
N GLY A 43 -7.63 -20.61 -4.23
CA GLY A 43 -7.27 -21.77 -5.06
C GLY A 43 -7.81 -21.72 -6.50
N GLU A 44 -8.51 -20.65 -6.88
CA GLU A 44 -8.90 -20.39 -8.27
C GLU A 44 -7.98 -19.37 -8.94
N SER A 45 -7.66 -19.59 -10.21
CA SER A 45 -6.95 -18.62 -11.03
C SER A 45 -7.92 -17.67 -11.77
N TYR A 46 -7.68 -16.38 -11.58
CA TYR A 46 -8.37 -15.25 -12.20
C TYR A 46 -7.53 -14.60 -13.31
N TYR A 47 -6.52 -15.30 -13.82
CA TYR A 47 -5.70 -14.81 -14.93
C TYR A 47 -6.55 -14.56 -16.18
N ASN A 48 -6.42 -13.36 -16.78
CA ASN A 48 -7.21 -12.88 -17.92
C ASN A 48 -8.74 -12.91 -17.72
N LYS A 49 -9.23 -13.01 -16.48
CA LYS A 49 -10.65 -12.92 -16.16
C LYS A 49 -10.95 -11.58 -15.50
N PRO A 50 -11.88 -10.77 -16.04
CA PRO A 50 -12.26 -9.53 -15.40
C PRO A 50 -12.96 -9.84 -14.07
N GLN A 51 -12.49 -9.25 -12.97
CA GLN A 51 -13.08 -9.44 -11.66
C GLN A 51 -13.68 -8.14 -11.12
N LYS A 52 -14.91 -8.23 -10.62
CA LYS A 52 -15.57 -7.11 -9.96
C LYS A 52 -15.00 -6.97 -8.56
N ILE A 53 -14.47 -5.79 -8.25
CA ILE A 53 -13.90 -5.48 -6.94
C ILE A 53 -14.74 -4.38 -6.29
N SER A 54 -15.21 -4.64 -5.08
CA SER A 54 -16.07 -3.74 -4.30
C SER A 54 -15.32 -2.94 -3.25
N SER A 55 -14.16 -3.41 -2.81
CA SER A 55 -13.35 -2.76 -1.79
C SER A 55 -11.85 -2.90 -2.04
N PHE A 56 -11.05 -2.01 -1.46
CA PHE A 56 -9.61 -2.11 -1.56
C PHE A 56 -9.05 -3.38 -0.88
N MET A 57 -9.67 -3.84 0.22
CA MET A 57 -9.28 -5.09 0.88
C MET A 57 -9.48 -6.31 -0.03
N GLU A 58 -10.56 -6.31 -0.82
CA GLU A 58 -10.78 -7.32 -1.86
C GLU A 58 -9.70 -7.23 -2.95
N PHE A 59 -9.37 -6.03 -3.43
CA PHE A 59 -8.25 -5.86 -4.37
C PHE A 59 -6.94 -6.45 -3.83
N GLN A 60 -6.60 -6.18 -2.56
CA GLN A 60 -5.39 -6.69 -1.92
C GLN A 60 -5.39 -8.22 -1.84
N ALA A 61 -6.52 -8.81 -1.49
CA ALA A 61 -6.67 -10.26 -1.38
C ALA A 61 -6.51 -10.97 -2.73
N PHE A 62 -7.00 -10.39 -3.83
CA PHE A 62 -6.91 -10.99 -5.16
C PHE A 62 -5.58 -10.73 -5.88
N PHE A 63 -4.98 -9.54 -5.69
CA PHE A 63 -3.93 -9.04 -6.60
C PHE A 63 -2.62 -8.63 -5.91
N MET A 64 -2.61 -8.31 -4.62
CA MET A 64 -1.37 -7.92 -3.90
C MET A 64 -0.71 -9.11 -3.20
N LEU A 65 0.60 -9.02 -2.95
CA LEU A 65 1.28 -10.00 -2.10
C LEU A 65 0.93 -9.76 -0.62
N ASP A 66 0.81 -10.83 0.18
CA ASP A 66 0.41 -10.76 1.59
C ASP A 66 1.43 -10.03 2.50
N ASN A 67 2.64 -9.82 1.99
CA ASN A 67 3.70 -9.08 2.66
C ASN A 67 4.56 -8.36 1.61
N LEU A 68 4.08 -7.20 1.15
CA LEU A 68 4.91 -6.31 0.37
C LEU A 68 6.01 -5.76 1.29
N PRO A 69 7.30 -5.91 0.96
CA PRO A 69 8.32 -5.09 1.62
C PRO A 69 7.91 -3.62 1.47
N PRO A 70 8.13 -2.77 2.49
CA PRO A 70 7.91 -1.34 2.35
C PRO A 70 8.55 -0.88 1.04
N PRO A 71 7.92 0.06 0.30
CA PRO A 71 8.59 0.69 -0.84
C PRO A 71 9.97 1.10 -0.34
N ALA A 72 11.04 0.57 -0.94
CA ALA A 72 12.38 0.96 -0.56
C ALA A 72 12.41 2.49 -0.60
N ASP A 73 12.70 3.13 0.55
CA ASP A 73 12.67 4.58 0.67
C ASP A 73 13.43 5.18 -0.53
N PRO A 74 12.78 5.98 -1.41
CA PRO A 74 13.44 6.50 -2.61
C PRO A 74 14.50 7.57 -2.30
N ALA A 75 14.96 7.71 -1.06
CA ALA A 75 15.84 8.77 -0.61
C ALA A 75 17.18 8.23 -0.14
N THR A 76 18.01 7.73 -1.06
CA THR A 76 19.44 7.98 -0.85
C THR A 76 19.63 9.49 -1.02
N GLN A 77 19.78 10.20 0.11
CA GLN A 77 20.08 11.62 0.09
C GLN A 77 21.42 11.81 -0.63
N TYR A 78 21.38 12.45 -1.80
CA TYR A 78 22.55 12.79 -2.60
C TYR A 78 23.57 13.52 -1.73
N SER A 79 24.72 12.87 -1.48
CA SER A 79 25.81 13.38 -0.66
C SER A 79 27.08 13.44 -1.52
N PRO A 80 27.30 14.51 -2.28
CA PRO A 80 28.50 14.64 -3.11
C PRO A 80 29.74 14.88 -2.23
N GLU A 81 30.81 14.14 -2.48
CA GLU A 81 32.15 14.48 -1.99
C GLU A 81 32.77 15.56 -2.88
N TYR A 82 33.10 16.71 -2.30
CA TYR A 82 33.84 17.76 -2.98
C TYR A 82 35.33 17.60 -2.73
N TYR A 83 36.10 17.36 -3.78
CA TYR A 83 37.56 17.41 -3.74
C TYR A 83 38.04 18.81 -4.13
N LEU A 84 38.76 19.48 -3.23
CA LEU A 84 39.40 20.76 -3.54
C LEU A 84 40.58 20.52 -4.48
N VAL A 85 40.43 20.90 -5.74
CA VAL A 85 41.54 20.95 -6.70
C VAL A 85 42.26 22.28 -6.57
N GLN A 86 43.55 22.24 -6.20
CA GLN A 86 44.41 23.42 -6.20
C GLN A 86 44.56 23.95 -7.63
N GLN A 87 44.21 25.21 -7.83
CA GLN A 87 44.35 25.89 -9.11
C GLN A 87 45.83 26.27 -9.32
N LYS A 88 46.36 25.91 -10.50
CA LYS A 88 47.75 26.16 -10.90
C LYS A 88 47.96 27.59 -11.40
#